data_AF-A0A5N7A7D6-F1
#
_entry.id   AF-A0A5N7A7D6-F1
#
_cell.length_a   1.000
_cell.length_b   1.000
_cell.length_c   1.000
_cell.angle_alpha   90.00
_cell.angle_beta   90.00
_cell.angle_gamma   90.00
#
_symmetry.space_group_name_H-M   'P 1'
#
loop_
_entity.id
_entity.type
_entity.pdbx_description
1 polymer ?
#
loop_
_entity_poly.entity_id
_entity_poly.type
_entity_poly.pdbx_seq_one_letter_code
_entity_poly.pdbx_strand_id
1 'polypeptide(L)'
;MERLALTDLVDLMKGNQTTNKWDVVVSYDEDKINDLLQADSTKLEDILQIEPFTKEVDFWIIVAEGTFDLQLKNPRLQFLAGTTQVALVCELTGTYEFPTVGKPKEDIPAGTQLQLIVSLFNCAGQRIESNGRTTFVPDAKNGIIEGTPKDYTIQLDPKNGRGNGLCLVFRNVEAKVISTDTTMKTLSAPIERGITDHFADAKQIYYYLTGVSKYTPSSANQVLEPVAFNFSITPPDNDKRIPGVLTTWISVKGGEGGGQKPSGQSPLYFRPGGDVQCPIPKGSSASVIISSYTMANCFFIPNLSRSFKHVKQKDNAKELSFTGDMQAENIYVETLDNKVKVQNWPAIWEYSKCEGVDLPVDTPPTDITVSQDVVTASSDSVTVSFTSNSETSHWSYYKDAGVAGANPTLASGNVTLTFTWNAVGSWSGGTAAHPNLLQLDFKGDNEYKTIQTADKPTFWLSWMGGLNYPSFYDNIRAPKPNIDLSMDALDYFLTTNVFFPGKEIFKAHSPIAGADRSTGLAVPRDLILTGDVASD
;
A
#
# COMPACT_ATOMS: atom_id res chain seq x y z
N MET A 1 -8.21 -18.18 -9.05
CA MET A 1 -8.05 -18.06 -7.58
C MET A 1 -9.14 -17.16 -7.04
N GLU A 2 -9.97 -17.62 -6.12
CA GLU A 2 -11.11 -16.81 -5.65
C GLU A 2 -10.63 -15.52 -4.97
N ARG A 3 -11.27 -14.39 -5.31
CA ARG A 3 -11.04 -13.12 -4.60
C ARG A 3 -11.83 -13.15 -3.30
N LEU A 4 -11.28 -12.58 -2.25
CA LEU A 4 -11.99 -12.41 -0.98
C LEU A 4 -12.58 -11.01 -0.89
N ALA A 5 -13.60 -10.82 -0.04
CA ALA A 5 -14.00 -9.46 0.34
C ALA A 5 -12.83 -8.76 1.04
N LEU A 6 -12.75 -7.43 0.97
CA LEU A 6 -11.66 -6.67 1.58
C LEU A 6 -11.51 -7.00 3.08
N THR A 7 -12.63 -7.07 3.82
CA THR A 7 -12.63 -7.41 5.25
C THR A 7 -12.03 -8.79 5.52
N ASP A 8 -12.40 -9.80 4.73
CA ASP A 8 -11.91 -11.17 4.90
C ASP A 8 -10.41 -11.26 4.58
N LEU A 9 -9.98 -10.54 3.55
CA LEU A 9 -8.56 -10.46 3.21
C LEU A 9 -7.76 -9.76 4.30
N VAL A 10 -8.27 -8.63 4.82
CA VAL A 10 -7.67 -7.89 5.94
C VAL A 10 -7.55 -8.78 7.17
N ASP A 11 -8.58 -9.56 7.49
CA ASP A 11 -8.54 -10.50 8.62
C ASP A 11 -7.46 -11.58 8.44
N LEU A 12 -7.25 -12.10 7.23
CA LEU A 12 -6.13 -13.01 6.95
C LEU A 12 -4.76 -12.32 7.09
N MET A 13 -4.66 -11.03 6.76
CA MET A 13 -3.41 -10.27 6.85
C MET A 13 -3.04 -9.89 8.30
N LYS A 14 -3.97 -9.93 9.26
CA LYS A 14 -3.74 -9.48 10.65
C LYS A 14 -2.57 -10.21 11.29
N GLY A 15 -1.56 -9.46 11.71
CA GLY A 15 -0.37 -10.03 12.34
C GLY A 15 0.62 -10.71 11.41
N ASN A 16 0.33 -10.83 10.10
CA ASN A 16 1.16 -11.55 9.15
C ASN A 16 1.94 -10.60 8.23
N GLN A 17 3.18 -10.95 7.93
CA GLN A 17 3.94 -10.29 6.86
C GLN A 17 3.58 -10.95 5.54
N THR A 18 3.11 -10.16 4.59
CA THR A 18 2.43 -10.63 3.38
C THR A 18 3.15 -10.23 2.10
N THR A 19 4.11 -9.31 2.22
CA THR A 19 4.92 -8.81 1.09
C THR A 19 6.10 -9.72 0.72
N ASN A 20 6.23 -10.91 1.33
CA ASN A 20 7.43 -11.76 1.21
C ASN A 20 8.72 -10.97 1.50
N LYS A 21 8.66 -10.04 2.47
CA LYS A 21 9.69 -9.05 2.83
C LYS A 21 10.19 -8.17 1.66
N TRP A 22 9.38 -7.98 0.64
CA TRP A 22 9.49 -6.82 -0.25
C TRP A 22 8.84 -5.62 0.42
N ASP A 23 9.12 -4.41 -0.07
CA ASP A 23 8.66 -3.19 0.59
C ASP A 23 7.28 -2.76 0.12
N VAL A 24 7.02 -2.89 -1.19
CA VAL A 24 5.74 -2.55 -1.81
C VAL A 24 5.35 -3.66 -2.78
N VAL A 25 4.06 -4.04 -2.78
CA VAL A 25 3.47 -4.99 -3.71
C VAL A 25 2.33 -4.29 -4.43
N VAL A 26 2.35 -4.32 -5.76
CA VAL A 26 1.31 -3.71 -6.59
C VAL A 26 0.71 -4.79 -7.48
N SER A 27 -0.61 -4.90 -7.53
CA SER A 27 -1.28 -5.93 -8.32
C SER A 27 -2.35 -5.36 -9.23
N TYR A 28 -2.49 -5.97 -10.41
CA TYR A 28 -3.38 -5.54 -11.48
C TYR A 28 -4.14 -6.72 -12.09
N ASP A 29 -5.40 -6.48 -12.43
CA ASP A 29 -6.24 -7.41 -13.16
C ASP A 29 -5.80 -7.59 -14.61
N GLU A 30 -5.71 -8.85 -15.06
CA GLU A 30 -5.41 -9.21 -16.45
C GLU A 30 -6.42 -8.59 -17.43
N ASP A 31 -7.71 -8.58 -17.09
CA ASP A 31 -8.74 -7.99 -17.95
C ASP A 31 -8.54 -6.50 -18.14
N LYS A 32 -8.08 -5.80 -17.11
CA LYS A 32 -7.80 -4.36 -17.21
C LYS A 32 -6.49 -4.05 -17.91
N ILE A 33 -5.49 -4.91 -17.77
CA ILE A 33 -4.30 -4.85 -18.61
C ILE A 33 -4.71 -5.03 -20.09
N ASN A 34 -5.60 -5.97 -20.39
CA ASN A 34 -6.12 -6.20 -21.74
C ASN A 34 -6.89 -5.00 -22.31
N ASP A 35 -7.75 -4.36 -21.51
CA ASP A 35 -8.45 -3.13 -21.92
C ASP A 35 -7.42 -2.05 -22.36
N LEU A 36 -6.33 -1.89 -21.60
CA LEU A 36 -5.27 -0.94 -21.93
C LEU A 36 -4.45 -1.35 -23.16
N LEU A 37 -4.16 -2.65 -23.32
CA LEU A 37 -3.46 -3.19 -24.50
C LEU A 37 -4.25 -2.94 -25.79
N GLN A 38 -5.56 -3.15 -25.74
CA GLN A 38 -6.45 -2.89 -26.88
C GLN A 38 -6.49 -1.40 -27.24
N ALA A 39 -6.45 -0.51 -26.24
CA ALA A 39 -6.41 0.93 -26.47
C ALA A 39 -5.09 1.41 -27.09
N ASP A 40 -4.00 0.66 -26.97
CA ASP A 40 -2.65 0.98 -27.51
C ASP A 40 -2.28 0.08 -28.71
N SER A 41 -3.27 -0.33 -29.50
CA SER A 41 -3.12 -1.33 -30.57
C SER A 41 -2.15 -0.93 -31.69
N THR A 42 -1.86 0.36 -31.86
CA THR A 42 -0.91 0.86 -32.87
C THR A 42 0.52 0.40 -32.61
N LYS A 43 0.87 0.03 -31.36
CA LYS A 43 2.19 -0.55 -31.03
C LYS A 43 2.29 -2.04 -31.31
N LEU A 44 1.20 -2.68 -31.71
CA LEU A 44 1.16 -4.11 -32.01
C LEU A 44 1.22 -4.38 -33.52
N GLU A 45 1.31 -3.35 -34.38
CA GLU A 45 1.27 -3.51 -35.85
C GLU A 45 2.30 -4.54 -36.37
N ASP A 46 3.54 -4.50 -35.87
CA ASP A 46 4.61 -5.45 -36.24
C ASP A 46 4.33 -6.90 -35.80
N ILE A 47 3.43 -7.11 -34.84
CA ILE A 47 2.99 -8.43 -34.36
C ILE A 47 1.75 -8.89 -35.12
N LEU A 48 0.89 -7.94 -35.52
CA LEU A 48 -0.40 -8.24 -36.13
C LEU A 48 -0.29 -8.58 -37.64
N GLN A 49 0.79 -8.17 -38.28
CA GLN A 49 1.07 -8.45 -39.69
C GLN A 49 2.01 -9.64 -39.83
N ILE A 50 1.52 -10.69 -40.49
CA ILE A 50 2.33 -11.86 -40.85
C ILE A 50 2.52 -11.83 -42.35
N GLU A 51 3.77 -11.78 -42.80
CA GLU A 51 4.08 -11.87 -44.22
C GLU A 51 3.54 -13.18 -44.81
N PRO A 52 2.92 -13.16 -46.01
CA PRO A 52 2.43 -14.37 -46.64
C PRO A 52 3.53 -15.42 -46.77
N PHE A 53 3.18 -16.67 -46.49
CA PHE A 53 4.13 -17.78 -46.51
C PHE A 53 3.55 -19.01 -47.17
N THR A 54 4.44 -19.91 -47.55
CA THR A 54 4.10 -21.16 -48.21
C THR A 54 4.60 -22.35 -47.41
N LYS A 55 3.75 -23.37 -47.23
CA LYS A 55 4.10 -24.62 -46.53
C LYS A 55 3.50 -25.83 -47.23
N GLU A 56 4.21 -26.95 -47.13
CA GLU A 56 3.69 -28.24 -47.54
C GLU A 56 2.57 -28.69 -46.61
N VAL A 57 1.49 -29.19 -47.21
CA VAL A 57 0.32 -29.73 -46.53
C VAL A 57 0.09 -31.15 -47.04
N ASP A 58 0.06 -32.10 -46.10
CA ASP A 58 -0.19 -33.51 -46.40
C ASP A 58 -1.69 -33.79 -46.31
N PHE A 59 -2.29 -34.10 -47.47
CA PHE A 59 -3.67 -34.52 -47.60
C PHE A 59 -3.80 -36.04 -47.75
N TRP A 60 -3.04 -36.83 -46.99
CA TRP A 60 -3.10 -38.31 -46.87
C TRP A 60 -2.80 -39.12 -48.15
N ILE A 61 -3.16 -38.60 -49.33
CA ILE A 61 -3.05 -39.18 -50.66
C ILE A 61 -2.17 -38.28 -51.56
N ILE A 62 -2.01 -37.01 -51.20
CA ILE A 62 -1.28 -36.01 -51.99
C ILE A 62 -0.62 -35.01 -51.04
N VAL A 63 0.63 -34.63 -51.34
CA VAL A 63 1.29 -33.48 -50.71
C VAL A 63 1.08 -32.28 -51.63
N ALA A 64 0.53 -31.20 -51.08
CA ALA A 64 0.26 -29.97 -51.80
C ALA A 64 1.02 -28.81 -51.16
N GLU A 65 1.42 -27.87 -51.99
CA GLU A 65 1.98 -26.60 -51.53
C GLU A 65 0.84 -25.61 -51.27
N GLY A 66 0.66 -25.19 -50.01
CA GLY A 66 -0.35 -24.25 -49.58
C GLY A 66 0.24 -22.86 -49.34
N THR A 67 -0.36 -21.84 -49.93
CA THR A 67 -0.03 -20.42 -49.69
C THR A 67 -1.01 -19.84 -48.68
N PHE A 68 -0.48 -19.19 -47.65
CA PHE A 68 -1.24 -18.61 -46.55
C PHE A 68 -0.97 -17.10 -46.48
N ASP A 69 -2.04 -16.32 -46.50
CA ASP A 69 -2.05 -14.86 -46.37
C ASP A 69 -2.93 -14.52 -45.17
N LEU A 70 -2.29 -14.36 -44.00
CA LEU A 70 -2.93 -14.37 -42.70
C LEU A 70 -2.84 -13.00 -42.03
N GLN A 71 -3.90 -12.63 -41.31
CA GLN A 71 -3.96 -11.40 -40.52
C GLN A 71 -4.42 -11.70 -39.10
N LEU A 72 -3.75 -11.09 -38.13
CA LEU A 72 -4.14 -11.18 -36.73
C LEU A 72 -4.92 -9.93 -36.33
N LYS A 73 -6.05 -10.13 -35.66
CA LYS A 73 -6.69 -9.03 -34.92
C LYS A 73 -6.02 -8.82 -33.57
N ASN A 74 -6.36 -7.70 -32.92
CA ASN A 74 -5.84 -7.31 -31.62
C ASN A 74 -5.81 -8.49 -30.62
N PRO A 75 -4.65 -8.80 -30.03
CA PRO A 75 -4.52 -9.90 -29.09
C PRO A 75 -5.20 -9.59 -27.77
N ARG A 76 -5.63 -10.65 -27.09
CA ARG A 76 -5.87 -10.66 -25.64
C ARG A 76 -4.74 -11.43 -24.95
N LEU A 77 -4.08 -10.79 -24.00
CA LEU A 77 -3.09 -11.40 -23.12
C LEU A 77 -3.77 -12.33 -22.10
N GLN A 78 -3.18 -13.49 -21.89
CA GLN A 78 -3.58 -14.48 -20.90
C GLN A 78 -2.34 -14.99 -20.15
N PHE A 79 -2.34 -14.91 -18.83
CA PHE A 79 -1.28 -15.46 -17.98
C PHE A 79 -1.35 -16.98 -17.94
N LEU A 80 -0.21 -17.66 -18.10
CA LEU A 80 -0.12 -19.12 -18.09
C LEU A 80 0.37 -19.64 -16.74
N ALA A 81 -0.11 -20.82 -16.34
CA ALA A 81 0.26 -21.44 -15.07
C ALA A 81 1.72 -21.93 -15.06
N GLY A 82 2.41 -21.76 -13.93
CA GLY A 82 3.68 -22.44 -13.63
C GLY A 82 4.91 -21.94 -14.40
N THR A 83 4.81 -20.85 -15.15
CA THR A 83 5.91 -20.27 -15.93
C THR A 83 5.86 -18.73 -15.91
N THR A 84 6.85 -18.06 -16.52
CA THR A 84 6.78 -16.63 -16.87
C THR A 84 6.31 -16.45 -18.32
N GLN A 85 5.51 -17.38 -18.85
CA GLN A 85 4.97 -17.27 -20.20
C GLN A 85 3.57 -16.69 -20.18
N VAL A 86 3.23 -16.03 -21.27
CA VAL A 86 1.88 -15.53 -21.52
C VAL A 86 1.44 -16.01 -22.90
N ALA A 87 0.14 -16.20 -23.05
CA ALA A 87 -0.49 -16.42 -24.33
C ALA A 87 -1.08 -15.09 -24.84
N LEU A 88 -0.80 -14.76 -26.09
CA LEU A 88 -1.53 -13.74 -26.83
C LEU A 88 -2.52 -14.45 -27.73
N VAL A 89 -3.81 -14.30 -27.43
CA VAL A 89 -4.90 -14.93 -28.19
C VAL A 89 -5.45 -13.91 -29.17
N CYS A 90 -5.21 -14.15 -30.46
CA CYS A 90 -5.68 -13.33 -31.56
C CYS A 90 -6.81 -14.05 -32.30
N GLU A 91 -7.75 -13.29 -32.87
CA GLU A 91 -8.58 -13.82 -33.96
C GLU A 91 -7.70 -13.94 -35.21
N LEU A 92 -7.70 -15.13 -35.82
CA LEU A 92 -6.96 -15.40 -37.06
C LEU A 92 -7.90 -15.23 -38.25
N THR A 93 -7.52 -14.36 -39.17
CA THR A 93 -8.27 -14.06 -40.40
C THR A 93 -7.35 -14.12 -41.60
N GLY A 94 -7.88 -13.86 -42.79
CA GLY A 94 -7.15 -13.93 -44.04
C GLY A 94 -7.60 -15.11 -44.88
N THR A 95 -6.68 -15.67 -45.66
CA THR A 95 -7.00 -16.60 -46.75
C THR A 95 -5.91 -17.65 -46.95
N TYR A 96 -6.29 -18.77 -47.56
CA TYR A 96 -5.37 -19.81 -48.01
C TYR A 96 -5.74 -20.32 -49.41
N GLU A 97 -4.75 -20.82 -50.14
CA GLU A 97 -4.96 -21.45 -51.43
C GLU A 97 -3.98 -22.61 -51.67
N PHE A 98 -4.37 -23.55 -52.52
CA PHE A 98 -3.55 -24.69 -52.94
C PHE A 98 -3.38 -24.67 -54.47
N PRO A 99 -2.43 -23.87 -55.00
CA PRO A 99 -2.28 -23.68 -56.44
C PRO A 99 -2.02 -25.00 -57.18
N THR A 100 -1.26 -25.89 -56.54
CA THR A 100 -0.88 -27.21 -57.06
C THR A 100 -2.05 -28.19 -57.22
N VAL A 101 -3.18 -27.95 -56.53
CA VAL A 101 -4.37 -28.82 -56.57
C VAL A 101 -5.54 -28.11 -57.28
N GLY A 102 -5.34 -26.90 -57.80
CA GLY A 102 -6.36 -26.13 -58.52
C GLY A 102 -7.56 -25.74 -57.66
N LYS A 103 -7.41 -25.71 -56.33
CA LYS A 103 -8.46 -25.23 -55.43
C LYS A 103 -8.52 -23.71 -55.42
N PRO A 104 -9.72 -23.11 -55.36
CA PRO A 104 -9.87 -21.67 -55.26
C PRO A 104 -9.28 -21.17 -53.92
N LYS A 105 -8.97 -19.87 -53.88
CA LYS A 105 -8.64 -19.16 -52.66
C LYS A 105 -9.84 -19.20 -51.70
N GLU A 106 -9.61 -19.66 -50.49
CA GLU A 106 -10.63 -19.82 -49.44
C GLU A 106 -10.30 -18.92 -48.24
N ASP A 107 -11.32 -18.42 -47.56
CA ASP A 107 -11.16 -17.60 -46.36
C ASP A 107 -10.88 -18.49 -45.14
N ILE A 108 -10.11 -17.95 -44.19
CA ILE A 108 -9.98 -18.57 -42.87
C ILE A 108 -11.36 -18.56 -42.18
N PRO A 109 -11.89 -19.71 -41.74
CA PRO A 109 -13.20 -19.79 -41.12
C PRO A 109 -13.33 -18.89 -39.88
N ALA A 110 -14.45 -18.19 -39.77
CA ALA A 110 -14.76 -17.33 -38.64
C ALA A 110 -14.70 -18.11 -37.31
N GLY A 111 -14.19 -17.45 -36.27
CA GLY A 111 -13.99 -18.07 -34.94
C GLY A 111 -12.70 -18.90 -34.82
N THR A 112 -11.87 -18.94 -35.86
CA THR A 112 -10.51 -19.47 -35.75
C THR A 112 -9.64 -18.49 -34.96
N GLN A 113 -8.94 -19.01 -33.95
CA GLN A 113 -8.05 -18.24 -33.09
C GLN A 113 -6.62 -18.74 -33.23
N LEU A 114 -5.69 -17.82 -33.02
CA LEU A 114 -4.28 -18.12 -32.88
C LEU A 114 -3.84 -17.78 -31.46
N GLN A 115 -3.25 -18.75 -30.78
CA GLN A 115 -2.58 -18.54 -29.51
C GLN A 115 -1.08 -18.48 -29.76
N LEU A 116 -0.47 -17.32 -29.47
CA LEU A 116 0.98 -17.12 -29.48
C LEU A 116 1.50 -17.19 -28.05
N ILE A 117 2.27 -18.23 -27.74
CA ILE A 117 2.90 -18.37 -26.42
C ILE A 117 4.27 -17.70 -26.47
N VAL A 118 4.43 -16.67 -25.65
CA VAL A 118 5.63 -15.83 -25.56
C VAL A 118 6.13 -15.75 -24.12
N SER A 119 7.37 -15.31 -23.92
CA SER A 119 7.91 -15.12 -22.58
C SER A 119 7.73 -13.68 -22.10
N LEU A 120 7.40 -13.51 -20.83
CA LEU A 120 7.40 -12.24 -20.10
C LEU A 120 8.72 -12.11 -19.34
N PHE A 121 9.40 -10.98 -19.47
CA PHE A 121 10.71 -10.70 -18.88
C PHE A 121 10.75 -9.33 -18.19
N ASN A 122 11.59 -9.21 -17.17
CA ASN A 122 12.04 -7.92 -16.66
C ASN A 122 13.02 -7.27 -17.67
N CYS A 123 12.93 -5.95 -17.87
CA CYS A 123 13.85 -5.18 -18.72
C CYS A 123 14.28 -3.87 -18.05
N ALA A 124 15.51 -3.43 -18.32
CA ALA A 124 16.06 -2.14 -17.88
C ALA A 124 16.05 -1.11 -19.01
N GLY A 125 15.89 0.16 -18.65
CA GLY A 125 15.91 1.28 -19.60
C GLY A 125 16.02 2.63 -18.92
N GLN A 126 15.75 3.68 -19.68
CA GLN A 126 15.80 5.07 -19.27
C GLN A 126 14.44 5.73 -19.49
N ARG A 127 14.16 6.71 -18.64
CA ARG A 127 13.06 7.65 -18.86
C ARG A 127 13.54 8.78 -19.76
N ILE A 128 12.87 9.00 -20.87
CA ILE A 128 13.08 10.18 -21.71
C ILE A 128 11.84 11.07 -21.60
N GLU A 129 12.04 12.32 -21.21
CA GLU A 129 11.01 13.35 -21.29
C GLU A 129 11.08 14.02 -22.66
N SER A 130 9.98 13.98 -23.42
CA SER A 130 9.89 14.64 -24.72
C SER A 130 8.48 15.20 -24.93
N ASN A 131 8.37 16.48 -25.29
CA ASN A 131 7.10 17.15 -25.59
C ASN A 131 6.04 17.04 -24.47
N GLY A 132 6.46 17.08 -23.20
CA GLY A 132 5.54 16.94 -22.06
C GLY A 132 4.99 15.52 -21.86
N ARG A 133 5.54 14.53 -22.58
CA ARG A 133 5.27 13.11 -22.39
C ARG A 133 6.53 12.41 -21.90
N THR A 134 6.31 11.54 -20.93
CA THR A 134 7.32 10.62 -20.43
C THR A 134 7.27 9.32 -21.21
N THR A 135 8.40 8.89 -21.80
CA THR A 135 8.53 7.58 -22.43
C THR A 135 9.65 6.76 -21.78
N PHE A 136 9.40 5.47 -21.61
CA PHE A 136 10.45 4.51 -21.25
C PHE A 136 11.15 4.03 -22.52
N VAL A 137 12.48 4.08 -22.52
CA VAL A 137 13.33 3.65 -23.63
C VAL A 137 14.36 2.64 -23.11
N PRO A 138 14.38 1.40 -23.59
CA PRO A 138 15.33 0.38 -23.15
C PRO A 138 16.80 0.77 -23.43
N ASP A 139 17.74 0.37 -22.56
CA ASP A 139 19.14 0.86 -22.57
C ASP A 139 19.94 0.47 -23.86
N ALA A 140 19.73 -0.73 -24.43
CA ALA A 140 20.13 -1.20 -25.77
C ALA A 140 19.93 -2.74 -25.90
N LYS A 141 19.81 -3.28 -27.13
CA LYS A 141 19.54 -4.70 -27.44
C LYS A 141 18.45 -5.32 -26.53
N ASN A 142 17.41 -4.51 -26.27
CA ASN A 142 16.14 -4.89 -25.65
C ASN A 142 16.08 -4.82 -24.11
N GLY A 143 17.12 -4.30 -23.46
CA GLY A 143 17.10 -4.05 -22.01
C GLY A 143 17.10 -5.33 -21.15
N ILE A 144 17.21 -6.50 -21.77
CA ILE A 144 17.31 -7.81 -21.12
C ILE A 144 18.78 -8.14 -20.90
N ILE A 145 19.14 -8.50 -19.67
CA ILE A 145 20.49 -8.96 -19.34
C ILE A 145 20.65 -10.40 -19.82
N GLU A 146 21.59 -10.66 -20.74
CA GLU A 146 21.80 -11.99 -21.30
C GLU A 146 22.23 -13.00 -20.21
N GLY A 147 21.62 -14.19 -20.22
CA GLY A 147 21.91 -15.27 -19.26
C GLY A 147 21.16 -15.20 -17.93
N THR A 148 20.32 -14.18 -17.70
CA THR A 148 19.52 -14.11 -16.47
C THR A 148 18.25 -14.97 -16.55
N PRO A 149 17.78 -15.53 -15.41
CA PRO A 149 16.46 -16.17 -15.32
C PRO A 149 15.33 -15.21 -15.71
N LYS A 150 14.19 -15.74 -16.13
CA LYS A 150 13.09 -14.93 -16.68
C LYS A 150 12.45 -13.96 -15.66
N ASP A 151 12.57 -14.25 -14.37
CA ASP A 151 12.05 -13.48 -13.23
C ASP A 151 13.17 -12.75 -12.46
N TYR A 152 14.32 -12.48 -13.08
CA TYR A 152 15.45 -11.90 -12.36
C TYR A 152 15.17 -10.49 -11.80
N THR A 153 15.60 -10.21 -10.56
CA THR A 153 15.49 -8.90 -9.92
C THR A 153 16.43 -7.94 -10.61
N ILE A 154 15.89 -6.80 -11.07
CA ILE A 154 16.71 -5.71 -11.59
C ILE A 154 16.94 -4.69 -10.49
N GLN A 155 18.22 -4.40 -10.21
CA GLN A 155 18.60 -3.25 -9.39
C GLN A 155 18.38 -1.96 -10.19
N LEU A 156 17.66 -1.01 -9.60
CA LEU A 156 17.53 0.33 -10.13
C LEU A 156 18.77 1.13 -9.76
N ASP A 157 19.27 1.93 -10.70
CA ASP A 157 20.25 2.98 -10.43
C ASP A 157 19.54 4.33 -10.42
N PRO A 158 18.99 4.75 -9.27
CA PRO A 158 18.21 5.98 -9.15
C PRO A 158 19.02 7.26 -9.38
N LYS A 159 20.37 7.19 -9.42
CA LYS A 159 21.22 8.36 -9.72
C LYS A 159 21.28 8.69 -11.21
N ASN A 160 20.97 7.73 -12.08
CA ASN A 160 21.17 7.84 -13.52
C ASN A 160 19.86 7.89 -14.35
N GLY A 161 18.70 8.15 -13.71
CA GLY A 161 17.42 8.22 -14.43
C GLY A 161 16.94 6.89 -15.02
N ARG A 162 17.50 5.77 -14.53
CA ARG A 162 17.16 4.42 -15.00
C ARG A 162 15.80 3.99 -14.48
N GLY A 163 15.11 3.22 -15.30
CA GLY A 163 13.83 2.61 -15.01
C GLY A 163 13.80 1.12 -15.34
N ASN A 164 12.77 0.42 -14.86
CA ASN A 164 12.56 -1.01 -15.09
C ASN A 164 11.17 -1.26 -15.63
N GLY A 165 11.03 -2.18 -16.57
CA GLY A 165 9.76 -2.57 -17.16
C GLY A 165 9.57 -4.08 -17.25
N LEU A 166 8.39 -4.48 -17.72
CA LEU A 166 8.13 -5.83 -18.22
C LEU A 166 7.99 -5.78 -19.72
N CYS A 167 8.47 -6.83 -20.37
CA CYS A 167 8.48 -6.94 -21.81
C CYS A 167 8.04 -8.33 -22.26
N LEU A 168 7.18 -8.38 -23.28
CA LEU A 168 6.89 -9.61 -24.02
C LEU A 168 7.98 -9.84 -25.05
N VAL A 169 8.53 -11.04 -25.03
CA VAL A 169 9.66 -11.46 -25.86
C VAL A 169 9.19 -12.52 -26.83
N PHE A 170 9.13 -12.16 -28.10
CA PHE A 170 8.72 -13.04 -29.21
C PHE A 170 9.90 -13.87 -29.75
N ARG A 171 10.81 -14.29 -28.87
CA ARG A 171 11.89 -15.23 -29.20
C ARG A 171 11.41 -16.65 -28.87
N ASN A 172 11.46 -17.55 -29.83
CA ASN A 172 10.96 -18.93 -29.71
C ASN A 172 9.46 -18.96 -29.41
N VAL A 173 8.67 -18.25 -30.22
CA VAL A 173 7.21 -18.26 -30.14
C VAL A 173 6.69 -19.66 -30.41
N GLU A 174 5.77 -20.14 -29.58
CA GLU A 174 4.99 -21.34 -29.88
C GLU A 174 3.60 -20.89 -30.35
N ALA A 175 3.29 -21.18 -31.61
CA ALA A 175 2.00 -20.89 -32.21
C ALA A 175 1.06 -22.10 -32.08
N LYS A 176 -0.21 -21.86 -31.71
CA LYS A 176 -1.27 -22.86 -31.68
C LYS A 176 -2.53 -22.34 -32.33
N VAL A 177 -3.05 -23.06 -33.32
CA VAL A 177 -4.33 -22.75 -33.94
C VAL A 177 -5.44 -23.43 -33.15
N ILE A 178 -6.41 -22.63 -32.71
CA ILE A 178 -7.59 -23.07 -31.97
C ILE A 178 -8.81 -22.88 -32.88
N SER A 179 -9.37 -23.97 -33.39
CA SER A 179 -10.56 -23.93 -34.23
C SER A 179 -11.46 -25.15 -34.01
N THR A 180 -12.76 -24.93 -34.16
CA THR A 180 -13.74 -26.03 -34.22
C THR A 180 -13.92 -26.57 -35.64
N ASP A 181 -13.47 -25.80 -36.65
CA ASP A 181 -13.55 -26.17 -38.05
C ASP A 181 -12.63 -27.36 -38.39
N THR A 182 -13.16 -28.33 -39.13
CA THR A 182 -12.44 -29.56 -39.47
C THR A 182 -11.29 -29.33 -40.44
N THR A 183 -11.42 -28.37 -41.37
CA THR A 183 -10.37 -28.02 -42.31
C THR A 183 -9.21 -27.36 -41.59
N MET A 184 -9.51 -26.43 -40.66
CA MET A 184 -8.48 -25.78 -39.85
C MET A 184 -7.71 -26.75 -38.95
N LYS A 185 -8.33 -27.86 -38.50
CA LYS A 185 -7.60 -28.91 -37.78
C LYS A 185 -6.56 -29.63 -38.65
N THR A 186 -6.83 -29.78 -39.95
CA THR A 186 -5.84 -30.34 -40.89
C THR A 186 -4.76 -29.32 -41.25
N LEU A 187 -5.13 -28.03 -41.32
CA LEU A 187 -4.21 -26.94 -41.66
C LEU A 187 -3.46 -26.35 -40.45
N SER A 188 -3.76 -26.77 -39.22
CA SER A 188 -3.16 -26.19 -38.02
C SER A 188 -1.64 -26.35 -38.01
N ALA A 189 -1.12 -27.56 -38.21
CA ALA A 189 0.31 -27.82 -38.16
C ALA A 189 1.13 -27.00 -39.18
N PRO A 190 0.76 -26.91 -40.48
CA PRO A 190 1.49 -26.05 -41.43
C PRO A 190 1.36 -24.57 -41.10
N ILE A 191 0.19 -24.09 -40.66
CA ILE A 191 0.00 -22.69 -40.23
C ILE A 191 0.87 -22.38 -39.00
N GLU A 192 0.80 -23.22 -37.96
CA GLU A 192 1.58 -23.08 -36.73
C GLU A 192 3.08 -23.04 -37.03
N ARG A 193 3.57 -23.91 -37.92
CA ARG A 193 4.98 -23.90 -38.35
C ARG A 193 5.34 -22.63 -39.10
N GLY A 194 4.52 -22.18 -40.05
CA GLY A 194 4.80 -20.95 -40.80
C GLY A 194 4.84 -19.70 -39.91
N ILE A 195 3.93 -19.61 -38.95
CA ILE A 195 3.91 -18.52 -37.97
C ILE A 195 5.10 -18.62 -37.02
N THR A 196 5.44 -19.82 -36.54
CA THR A 196 6.62 -20.03 -35.70
C THR A 196 7.89 -19.62 -36.43
N ASP A 197 8.03 -19.98 -37.71
CA ASP A 197 9.17 -19.61 -38.55
C ASP A 197 9.25 -18.10 -38.78
N HIS A 198 8.10 -17.43 -39.01
CA HIS A 198 8.02 -15.97 -39.12
C HIS A 198 8.63 -15.28 -37.89
N PHE A 199 8.30 -15.75 -36.69
CA PHE A 199 8.86 -15.21 -35.45
C PHE A 199 10.26 -15.73 -35.10
N ALA A 200 10.73 -16.84 -35.70
CA ALA A 200 12.08 -17.34 -35.53
C ALA A 200 13.11 -16.43 -36.22
N ASP A 201 12.77 -15.90 -37.39
CA ASP A 201 13.60 -14.98 -38.17
C ASP A 201 13.39 -13.50 -37.80
N ALA A 202 12.26 -13.17 -37.17
CA ALA A 202 11.96 -11.85 -36.63
C ALA A 202 12.93 -11.51 -35.48
N LYS A 203 14.06 -10.92 -35.84
CA LYS A 203 14.99 -10.32 -34.89
C LYS A 203 14.22 -9.30 -34.03
N GLN A 204 14.01 -9.66 -32.77
CA GLN A 204 13.86 -8.71 -31.68
C GLN A 204 12.52 -7.95 -31.62
N ILE A 205 11.38 -8.65 -31.71
CA ILE A 205 10.09 -8.04 -31.36
C ILE A 205 9.92 -8.06 -29.83
N TYR A 206 9.86 -6.87 -29.24
CA TYR A 206 9.76 -6.62 -27.80
C TYR A 206 8.59 -5.68 -27.54
N TYR A 207 7.60 -6.16 -26.78
CA TYR A 207 6.47 -5.34 -26.39
C TYR A 207 6.59 -4.94 -24.91
N TYR A 208 6.94 -3.68 -24.66
CA TYR A 208 7.10 -3.15 -23.30
C TYR A 208 5.73 -2.85 -22.69
N LEU A 209 5.35 -3.64 -21.70
CA LEU A 209 4.13 -3.46 -20.92
C LEU A 209 4.26 -2.30 -19.91
N THR A 210 5.47 -1.97 -19.46
CA THR A 210 5.77 -1.18 -18.25
C THR A 210 7.06 -0.36 -18.36
N GLY A 211 7.21 0.66 -17.51
CA GLY A 211 8.51 1.19 -17.07
C GLY A 211 8.42 2.07 -15.81
N VAL A 212 8.87 1.61 -14.63
CA VAL A 212 9.00 2.44 -13.41
C VAL A 212 10.09 3.48 -13.63
N SER A 213 9.82 4.76 -13.41
CA SER A 213 10.83 5.80 -13.54
C SER A 213 10.64 6.94 -12.55
N LYS A 214 11.74 7.46 -12.02
CA LYS A 214 11.77 8.62 -11.11
C LYS A 214 11.14 9.86 -11.74
N TYR A 215 10.33 10.60 -10.98
CA TYR A 215 10.05 12.01 -11.21
C TYR A 215 10.64 12.82 -10.04
N THR A 216 10.81 14.13 -10.17
CA THR A 216 11.28 14.97 -9.05
C THR A 216 10.11 15.21 -8.09
N PRO A 217 10.07 14.57 -6.92
CA PRO A 217 8.99 14.81 -5.98
C PRO A 217 9.02 16.24 -5.46
N SER A 218 7.86 16.73 -4.99
CA SER A 218 7.83 17.90 -4.12
C SER A 218 8.71 17.63 -2.90
N SER A 219 9.55 18.59 -2.50
CA SER A 219 10.41 18.45 -1.32
C SER A 219 9.65 18.33 0.00
N ALA A 220 8.32 18.49 -0.03
CA ALA A 220 7.45 18.45 1.14
C ALA A 220 6.90 17.06 1.49
N ASN A 221 7.02 16.06 0.60
CA ASN A 221 6.40 14.74 0.80
C ASN A 221 7.44 13.65 1.11
N GLN A 222 7.04 12.64 1.89
CA GLN A 222 7.81 11.40 2.06
C GLN A 222 7.58 10.51 0.86
N VAL A 223 8.64 10.14 0.14
CA VAL A 223 8.48 9.50 -1.16
C VAL A 223 9.13 8.13 -1.18
N LEU A 224 8.36 7.11 -1.57
CA LEU A 224 8.84 5.74 -1.69
C LEU A 224 9.62 5.54 -2.99
N GLU A 225 10.93 5.83 -2.97
CA GLU A 225 11.82 5.71 -4.14
C GLU A 225 12.17 4.24 -4.43
N PRO A 226 11.72 3.65 -5.56
CA PRO A 226 12.02 2.26 -5.91
C PRO A 226 13.53 2.04 -6.16
N VAL A 227 14.07 0.94 -5.65
CA VAL A 227 15.48 0.54 -5.81
C VAL A 227 15.66 -0.85 -6.42
N ALA A 228 14.63 -1.71 -6.40
CA ALA A 228 14.64 -2.98 -7.12
C ALA A 228 13.23 -3.43 -7.46
N PHE A 229 13.11 -4.31 -8.46
CA PHE A 229 11.84 -4.72 -9.04
C PHE A 229 11.84 -6.20 -9.41
N ASN A 230 10.70 -6.87 -9.18
CA ASN A 230 10.38 -8.19 -9.72
C ASN A 230 8.85 -8.35 -9.94
N PHE A 231 8.42 -9.45 -10.55
CA PHE A 231 7.00 -9.77 -10.77
C PHE A 231 6.69 -11.25 -10.59
N SER A 232 5.40 -11.55 -10.48
CA SER A 232 4.81 -12.88 -10.52
C SER A 232 3.45 -12.81 -11.21
N ILE A 233 3.07 -13.88 -11.91
CA ILE A 233 1.76 -13.98 -12.55
C ILE A 233 0.92 -15.09 -11.92
N THR A 234 -0.37 -14.83 -11.80
CA THR A 234 -1.39 -15.83 -11.42
C THR A 234 -2.31 -16.03 -12.62
N PRO A 235 -2.47 -17.27 -13.13
CA PRO A 235 -3.32 -17.53 -14.28
C PRO A 235 -4.81 -17.30 -13.95
N PRO A 236 -5.64 -16.97 -14.96
CA PRO A 236 -7.08 -16.90 -14.79
C PRO A 236 -7.68 -18.26 -14.44
N ASP A 237 -8.83 -18.24 -13.78
CA ASP A 237 -9.71 -19.39 -13.59
C ASP A 237 -10.92 -19.22 -14.52
N ASN A 238 -10.81 -19.80 -15.72
CA ASN A 238 -11.82 -19.63 -16.77
C ASN A 238 -13.17 -20.26 -16.41
N ASP A 239 -13.17 -21.36 -15.65
CA ASP A 239 -14.39 -22.03 -15.21
C ASP A 239 -15.20 -21.14 -14.26
N LYS A 240 -14.50 -20.43 -13.37
CA LYS A 240 -15.11 -19.49 -12.42
C LYS A 240 -15.17 -18.05 -12.92
N ARG A 241 -14.70 -17.79 -14.15
CA ARG A 241 -14.57 -16.45 -14.75
C ARG A 241 -13.83 -15.46 -13.86
N ILE A 242 -12.74 -15.92 -13.24
CA ILE A 242 -11.88 -15.06 -12.43
C ILE A 242 -10.67 -14.71 -13.30
N PRO A 243 -10.39 -13.41 -13.53
CA PRO A 243 -9.27 -13.03 -14.39
C PRO A 243 -7.94 -13.32 -13.70
N GLY A 244 -6.89 -13.41 -14.51
CA GLY A 244 -5.52 -13.53 -14.03
C GLY A 244 -5.08 -12.26 -13.30
N VAL A 245 -3.96 -12.36 -12.59
CA VAL A 245 -3.39 -11.24 -11.83
C VAL A 245 -1.90 -11.16 -12.09
N LEU A 246 -1.44 -9.97 -12.42
CA LEU A 246 -0.03 -9.64 -12.35
C LEU A 246 0.26 -8.96 -11.03
N THR A 247 1.27 -9.46 -10.33
CA THR A 247 1.76 -8.89 -9.08
C THR A 247 3.21 -8.47 -9.23
N THR A 248 3.49 -7.22 -8.92
CA THR A 248 4.79 -6.60 -8.96
C THR A 248 5.30 -6.39 -7.55
N TRP A 249 6.56 -6.76 -7.32
CA TRP A 249 7.26 -6.69 -6.04
C TRP A 249 8.37 -5.67 -6.13
N ILE A 250 8.33 -4.66 -5.26
CA ILE A 250 9.17 -3.47 -5.34
C ILE A 250 9.90 -3.30 -4.02
N SER A 251 11.22 -3.14 -4.09
CA SER A 251 12.02 -2.67 -2.95
C SER A 251 12.19 -1.17 -3.06
N VAL A 252 12.19 -0.46 -1.94
CA VAL A 252 12.32 1.00 -1.90
C VAL A 252 13.49 1.43 -1.01
N LYS A 253 13.99 2.63 -1.25
CA LYS A 253 15.05 3.23 -0.43
C LYS A 253 14.56 3.40 1.01
N GLY A 254 15.34 2.89 1.97
CA GLY A 254 14.97 2.90 3.39
C GLY A 254 14.06 1.73 3.82
N GLY A 255 13.64 0.87 2.89
CA GLY A 255 12.90 -0.36 3.16
C GLY A 255 13.75 -1.48 3.77
N GLU A 256 13.10 -2.58 4.19
CA GLU A 256 13.72 -3.69 4.93
C GLU A 256 14.78 -4.42 4.09
N GLY A 257 14.52 -4.51 2.77
CA GLY A 257 15.32 -5.30 1.84
C GLY A 257 16.38 -4.52 1.08
N GLY A 258 16.33 -3.18 1.05
CA GLY A 258 17.30 -2.33 0.35
C GLY A 258 17.59 -2.70 -1.11
N GLY A 259 16.67 -3.42 -1.76
CA GLY A 259 16.84 -3.96 -3.10
C GLY A 259 17.61 -5.29 -3.20
N GLN A 260 18.20 -5.82 -2.13
CA GLN A 260 19.14 -6.94 -2.22
C GLN A 260 18.52 -8.34 -2.34
N LYS A 261 17.21 -8.44 -2.54
CA LYS A 261 16.54 -9.74 -2.49
C LYS A 261 16.74 -10.57 -3.76
N PRO A 262 17.16 -11.84 -3.63
CA PRO A 262 17.27 -12.73 -4.77
C PRO A 262 15.89 -13.05 -5.34
N SER A 263 15.82 -13.04 -6.65
CA SER A 263 14.78 -13.65 -7.48
C SER A 263 15.27 -14.98 -8.07
N GLY A 264 14.36 -15.85 -8.52
CA GLY A 264 14.70 -16.90 -9.48
C GLY A 264 14.74 -18.33 -8.99
N GLN A 265 14.58 -18.60 -7.70
CA GLN A 265 14.53 -20.00 -7.18
C GLN A 265 13.19 -20.38 -6.55
N SER A 266 12.30 -19.41 -6.29
CA SER A 266 10.96 -19.67 -5.76
C SER A 266 10.00 -18.63 -6.29
N PRO A 267 8.89 -19.02 -6.93
CA PRO A 267 7.90 -18.07 -7.41
C PRO A 267 7.33 -17.28 -6.22
N LEU A 268 7.20 -15.97 -6.40
CA LEU A 268 6.63 -15.08 -5.40
C LEU A 268 5.10 -15.20 -5.42
N TYR A 269 4.51 -15.37 -4.25
CA TYR A 269 3.08 -15.54 -4.08
C TYR A 269 2.59 -14.76 -2.88
N PHE A 270 1.45 -14.11 -3.00
CA PHE A 270 0.79 -13.45 -1.87
C PHE A 270 0.15 -14.50 -0.95
N ARG A 271 0.61 -14.57 0.32
CA ARG A 271 0.23 -15.63 1.28
C ARG A 271 -0.11 -15.09 2.67
N PRO A 272 -1.19 -14.29 2.81
CA PRO A 272 -1.52 -13.61 4.06
C PRO A 272 -1.80 -14.57 5.23
N GLY A 273 -2.29 -15.79 4.95
CA GLY A 273 -2.54 -16.84 5.95
C GLY A 273 -1.77 -18.14 5.71
N GLY A 274 -0.66 -18.09 4.98
CA GLY A 274 0.12 -19.27 4.57
C GLY A 274 -0.31 -19.88 3.23
N ASP A 275 -1.61 -19.84 2.91
CA ASP A 275 -2.14 -20.23 1.60
C ASP A 275 -2.05 -19.10 0.58
N VAL A 276 -1.93 -19.46 -0.71
CA VAL A 276 -1.87 -18.48 -1.80
C VAL A 276 -3.25 -17.83 -1.97
N GLN A 277 -3.28 -16.50 -1.94
CA GLN A 277 -4.48 -15.69 -2.09
C GLN A 277 -4.30 -14.64 -3.19
N CYS A 278 -5.43 -14.14 -3.71
CA CYS A 278 -5.44 -13.00 -4.61
C CYS A 278 -5.17 -11.73 -3.79
N PRO A 279 -4.16 -10.91 -4.15
CA PRO A 279 -3.91 -9.64 -3.45
C PRO A 279 -4.98 -8.57 -3.75
N ILE A 280 -5.81 -8.78 -4.76
CA ILE A 280 -6.87 -7.86 -5.19
C ILE A 280 -8.22 -8.31 -4.59
N PRO A 281 -8.85 -7.51 -3.72
CA PRO A 281 -10.17 -7.80 -3.16
C PRO A 281 -11.30 -7.83 -4.20
N LYS A 282 -12.45 -8.43 -3.83
CA LYS A 282 -13.69 -8.32 -4.61
C LYS A 282 -14.11 -6.84 -4.72
N GLY A 283 -14.54 -6.43 -5.91
CA GLY A 283 -14.98 -5.05 -6.16
C GLY A 283 -13.87 -4.06 -6.48
N SER A 284 -12.64 -4.53 -6.66
CA SER A 284 -11.51 -3.72 -7.13
C SER A 284 -10.77 -4.43 -8.26
N SER A 285 -10.07 -3.68 -9.10
CA SER A 285 -9.22 -4.25 -10.16
C SER A 285 -7.72 -4.08 -9.93
N ALA A 286 -7.34 -3.44 -8.83
CA ALA A 286 -5.95 -3.32 -8.39
C ALA A 286 -5.83 -3.17 -6.87
N SER A 287 -4.60 -3.34 -6.38
CA SER A 287 -4.26 -3.12 -4.98
C SER A 287 -2.81 -2.69 -4.82
N VAL A 288 -2.53 -1.86 -3.82
CA VAL A 288 -1.18 -1.55 -3.32
C VAL A 288 -1.08 -2.07 -1.90
N ILE A 289 -0.02 -2.81 -1.60
CA ILE A 289 0.31 -3.30 -0.26
C ILE A 289 1.70 -2.78 0.12
N ILE A 290 1.83 -2.15 1.28
CA ILE A 290 3.09 -1.56 1.77
C ILE A 290 3.48 -2.27 3.07
N SER A 291 4.72 -2.75 3.14
CA SER A 291 5.18 -3.50 4.30
C SER A 291 5.12 -2.66 5.58
N SER A 292 4.86 -3.33 6.71
CA SER A 292 4.84 -2.67 8.03
C SER A 292 6.16 -1.97 8.33
N TYR A 293 7.29 -2.54 7.89
CA TYR A 293 8.62 -1.96 8.06
C TYR A 293 8.78 -0.67 7.25
N THR A 294 8.33 -0.68 5.99
CA THR A 294 8.37 0.51 5.12
C THR A 294 7.48 1.61 5.69
N MET A 295 6.26 1.29 6.12
CA MET A 295 5.38 2.26 6.78
C MET A 295 6.02 2.83 8.05
N ALA A 296 6.60 1.98 8.90
CA ALA A 296 7.29 2.42 10.11
C ALA A 296 8.46 3.37 9.80
N ASN A 297 9.41 2.94 8.96
CA ASN A 297 10.68 3.63 8.80
C ASN A 297 10.67 4.76 7.75
N CYS A 298 9.77 4.69 6.76
CA CYS A 298 9.70 5.70 5.70
C CYS A 298 8.57 6.72 5.93
N PHE A 299 7.57 6.43 6.77
CA PHE A 299 6.44 7.33 6.99
C PHE A 299 6.25 7.73 8.46
N PHE A 300 6.02 6.77 9.36
CA PHE A 300 5.67 7.08 10.75
C PHE A 300 6.84 7.65 11.55
N ILE A 301 7.96 6.92 11.66
CA ILE A 301 9.11 7.33 12.48
C ILE A 301 9.67 8.70 12.06
N PRO A 302 9.90 9.00 10.76
CA PRO A 302 10.41 10.30 10.35
C PRO A 302 9.51 11.47 10.74
N ASN A 303 8.19 11.31 10.60
CA ASN A 303 7.22 12.34 10.95
C ASN A 303 7.06 12.49 12.48
N LEU A 304 6.90 11.37 13.20
CA LEU A 304 6.73 11.37 14.65
C LEU A 304 7.96 11.88 15.40
N SER A 305 9.17 11.68 14.86
CA SER A 305 10.41 12.15 15.48
C SER A 305 10.50 13.68 15.63
N ARG A 306 9.61 14.45 14.98
CA ARG A 306 9.48 15.91 15.17
C ARG A 306 8.93 16.27 16.56
N SER A 307 8.02 15.44 17.07
CA SER A 307 7.28 15.68 18.32
C SER A 307 7.61 14.69 19.43
N PHE A 308 8.35 13.63 19.11
CA PHE A 308 8.73 12.59 20.06
C PHE A 308 10.22 12.22 19.93
N LYS A 309 10.90 11.98 21.04
CA LYS A 309 12.26 11.39 21.07
C LYS A 309 12.17 9.87 21.14
N HIS A 310 13.27 9.22 20.77
CA HIS A 310 13.44 7.76 20.87
C HIS A 310 12.27 6.96 20.26
N VAL A 311 11.67 7.51 19.18
CA VAL A 311 10.55 6.85 18.49
C VAL A 311 11.02 5.51 17.96
N LYS A 312 10.31 4.45 18.35
CA LYS A 312 10.57 3.10 17.88
C LYS A 312 9.27 2.34 17.73
N GLN A 313 9.25 1.42 16.77
CA GLN A 313 8.19 0.44 16.67
C GLN A 313 8.27 -0.54 17.86
N LYS A 314 7.14 -0.92 18.46
CA LYS A 314 7.11 -1.93 19.53
C LYS A 314 7.46 -3.31 18.98
N ASP A 315 8.45 -3.96 19.58
CA ASP A 315 8.85 -5.32 19.21
C ASP A 315 7.69 -6.32 19.42
N ASN A 316 7.51 -7.26 18.49
CA ASN A 316 6.52 -8.35 18.55
C ASN A 316 5.04 -7.95 18.50
N ALA A 317 4.71 -6.70 18.16
CA ALA A 317 3.32 -6.32 17.93
C ALA A 317 2.79 -7.01 16.65
N LYS A 318 1.66 -7.73 16.78
CA LYS A 318 0.87 -8.18 15.62
C LYS A 318 0.24 -6.99 14.87
N GLU A 319 0.22 -5.83 15.51
CA GLU A 319 -0.25 -4.55 15.00
C GLU A 319 0.92 -3.60 14.76
N LEU A 320 0.70 -2.53 13.99
CA LEU A 320 1.66 -1.46 13.83
C LEU A 320 1.52 -0.48 15.00
N SER A 321 2.47 -0.49 15.93
CA SER A 321 2.47 0.39 17.10
C SER A 321 3.86 0.90 17.43
N PHE A 322 3.92 2.07 18.06
CA PHE A 322 5.12 2.82 18.37
C PHE A 322 5.11 3.31 19.81
N THR A 323 6.29 3.55 20.35
CA THR A 323 6.52 4.35 21.56
C THR A 323 7.41 5.53 21.23
N GLY A 324 7.16 6.68 21.86
CA GLY A 324 8.06 7.82 21.78
C GLY A 324 7.91 8.75 22.98
N ASP A 325 9.00 9.37 23.39
CA ASP A 325 9.03 10.26 24.55
C ASP A 325 8.58 11.65 24.10
N MET A 326 7.49 12.19 24.67
CA MET A 326 6.90 13.44 24.18
C MET A 326 7.86 14.62 24.35
N GLN A 327 8.02 15.42 23.30
CA GLN A 327 8.81 16.65 23.32
C GLN A 327 7.91 17.87 23.59
N ALA A 328 7.42 17.98 24.83
CA ALA A 328 6.66 19.13 25.30
C ALA A 328 7.17 19.62 26.65
N GLU A 329 6.68 20.78 27.07
CA GLU A 329 6.87 21.26 28.45
C GLU A 329 6.18 20.32 29.44
N ASN A 330 6.75 20.24 30.64
CA ASN A 330 6.16 19.48 31.73
C ASN A 330 4.76 20.00 32.09
N ILE A 331 3.96 19.13 32.69
CA ILE A 331 2.66 19.51 33.23
C ILE A 331 2.90 20.17 34.58
N TYR A 332 2.62 21.46 34.67
CA TYR A 332 2.75 22.22 35.90
C TYR A 332 1.38 22.51 36.53
N VAL A 333 1.24 22.11 37.80
CA VAL A 333 0.13 22.50 38.68
C VAL A 333 0.67 23.51 39.67
N GLU A 334 0.11 24.71 39.69
CA GLU A 334 0.57 25.79 40.57
C GLU A 334 0.42 25.44 42.06
N THR A 335 1.33 25.96 42.88
CA THR A 335 1.15 25.94 44.34
C THR A 335 0.02 26.90 44.71
N LEU A 336 -0.93 26.44 45.51
CA LEU A 336 -1.93 27.33 46.13
C LEU A 336 -1.44 27.73 47.51
N ASP A 337 -1.38 29.02 47.79
CA ASP A 337 -1.22 29.57 49.15
C ASP A 337 -2.22 30.71 49.31
N ASN A 338 -3.38 30.39 49.89
CA ASN A 338 -4.50 31.30 49.97
C ASN A 338 -4.85 31.62 51.42
N LYS A 339 -5.07 32.91 51.69
CA LYS A 339 -5.52 33.44 52.98
C LYS A 339 -6.75 34.30 52.77
N VAL A 340 -7.90 33.85 53.26
CA VAL A 340 -9.19 34.52 53.09
C VAL A 340 -9.76 34.92 54.44
N LYS A 341 -10.26 36.14 54.55
CA LYS A 341 -11.03 36.58 55.72
C LYS A 341 -12.48 36.14 55.54
N VAL A 342 -12.95 35.23 56.39
CA VAL A 342 -14.32 34.69 56.29
C VAL A 342 -15.31 35.33 57.27
N GLN A 343 -14.82 36.01 58.31
CA GLN A 343 -15.65 36.75 59.25
C GLN A 343 -14.94 38.02 59.73
N ASN A 344 -15.70 39.11 59.92
CA ASN A 344 -15.17 40.42 60.32
C ASN A 344 -15.01 40.61 61.83
N TRP A 345 -15.93 40.06 62.64
CA TRP A 345 -15.88 40.16 64.10
C TRP A 345 -16.44 38.88 64.78
N PRO A 346 -15.62 38.14 65.57
CA PRO A 346 -14.16 38.22 65.56
C PRO A 346 -13.60 38.01 64.15
N ALA A 347 -12.41 38.54 63.87
CA ALA A 347 -11.76 38.31 62.58
C ALA A 347 -11.36 36.83 62.48
N ILE A 348 -12.01 36.07 61.60
CA ILE A 348 -11.70 34.66 61.33
C ILE A 348 -11.05 34.59 59.95
N TRP A 349 -9.89 33.95 59.90
CA TRP A 349 -9.18 33.67 58.67
C TRP A 349 -9.19 32.19 58.35
N GLU A 350 -9.32 31.90 57.06
CA GLU A 350 -9.11 30.58 56.47
C GLU A 350 -7.83 30.61 55.65
N TYR A 351 -7.02 29.57 55.82
CA TYR A 351 -5.75 29.38 55.15
C TYR A 351 -5.80 28.03 54.46
N SER A 352 -5.47 28.01 53.17
CA SER A 352 -5.42 26.80 52.37
C SER A 352 -4.10 26.77 51.61
N LYS A 353 -3.36 25.68 51.78
CA LYS A 353 -2.10 25.46 51.08
C LYS A 353 -2.17 24.15 50.30
N CYS A 354 -1.83 24.18 49.02
CA CYS A 354 -1.69 22.99 48.17
C CYS A 354 -0.31 23.04 47.52
N GLU A 355 0.44 21.95 47.59
CA GLU A 355 1.74 21.87 46.92
C GLU A 355 1.58 21.80 45.40
N GLY A 356 2.43 22.54 44.69
CA GLY A 356 2.50 22.44 43.24
C GLY A 356 3.09 21.10 42.80
N VAL A 357 2.79 20.71 41.56
CA VAL A 357 3.28 19.47 40.95
C VAL A 357 3.93 19.83 39.61
N ASP A 358 5.08 19.23 39.34
CA ASP A 358 5.80 19.35 38.07
C ASP A 358 6.02 17.93 37.52
N LEU A 359 5.24 17.57 36.50
CA LEU A 359 5.19 16.22 35.95
C LEU A 359 5.84 16.16 34.57
N PRO A 360 6.92 15.39 34.38
CA PRO A 360 7.52 15.22 33.07
C PRO A 360 6.57 14.52 32.09
N VAL A 361 6.61 14.95 30.83
CA VAL A 361 5.80 14.38 29.73
C VAL A 361 6.60 13.44 28.84
N ASP A 362 7.93 13.43 28.98
CA ASP A 362 8.81 12.50 28.29
C ASP A 362 8.86 11.11 28.95
N THR A 363 8.31 10.99 30.16
CA THR A 363 8.29 9.75 30.95
C THR A 363 6.94 9.58 31.67
N PRO A 364 6.19 8.49 31.43
CA PRO A 364 6.51 7.36 30.56
C PRO A 364 6.36 7.70 29.06
N PRO A 365 6.90 6.86 28.15
CA PRO A 365 6.74 7.05 26.71
C PRO A 365 5.26 7.09 26.30
N THR A 366 4.96 7.92 25.32
CA THR A 366 3.63 7.98 24.68
C THR A 366 3.45 6.79 23.75
N ASP A 367 2.26 6.19 23.77
CA ASP A 367 1.88 5.10 22.90
C ASP A 367 1.17 5.61 21.65
N ILE A 368 1.53 5.04 20.50
CA ILE A 368 0.90 5.35 19.22
C ILE A 368 0.52 4.03 18.56
N THR A 369 -0.76 3.83 18.28
CA THR A 369 -1.29 2.57 17.75
C THR A 369 -2.07 2.82 16.47
N VAL A 370 -1.87 1.96 15.47
CA VAL A 370 -2.62 1.97 14.21
C VAL A 370 -3.63 0.83 14.25
N SER A 371 -4.91 1.15 14.00
CA SER A 371 -5.98 0.15 13.94
C SER A 371 -5.77 -0.81 12.77
N GLN A 372 -6.09 -2.08 13.01
CA GLN A 372 -5.93 -3.16 12.04
C GLN A 372 -7.13 -3.29 11.08
N ASP A 373 -8.26 -2.68 11.42
CA ASP A 373 -9.50 -2.81 10.65
C ASP A 373 -9.53 -1.86 9.44
N VAL A 374 -10.47 -2.11 8.54
CA VAL A 374 -10.76 -1.20 7.42
C VAL A 374 -11.16 0.17 7.97
N VAL A 375 -10.49 1.22 7.48
CA VAL A 375 -10.71 2.59 7.93
C VAL A 375 -12.09 3.07 7.49
N THR A 376 -12.84 3.65 8.44
CA THR A 376 -14.17 4.23 8.22
C THR A 376 -14.22 5.65 8.79
N ALA A 377 -15.24 6.43 8.41
CA ALA A 377 -15.40 7.80 8.89
C ALA A 377 -15.57 7.91 10.42
N SER A 378 -15.97 6.82 11.08
CA SER A 378 -16.17 6.76 12.53
C SER A 378 -15.09 5.99 13.29
N SER A 379 -14.05 5.49 12.61
CA SER A 379 -12.99 4.71 13.26
C SER A 379 -11.84 5.60 13.71
N ASP A 380 -11.36 5.40 14.93
CA ASP A 380 -10.11 5.95 15.43
C ASP A 380 -8.94 5.18 14.80
N SER A 381 -8.59 5.53 13.56
CA SER A 381 -7.68 4.74 12.73
C SER A 381 -6.24 4.74 13.22
N VAL A 382 -5.81 5.82 13.87
CA VAL A 382 -4.52 5.93 14.56
C VAL A 382 -4.77 6.68 15.87
N THR A 383 -4.27 6.17 16.98
CA THR A 383 -4.45 6.79 18.30
C THR A 383 -3.10 7.09 18.92
N VAL A 384 -2.95 8.31 19.44
CA VAL A 384 -1.86 8.72 20.33
C VAL A 384 -2.44 8.78 21.73
N SER A 385 -1.81 8.09 22.68
CA SER A 385 -2.27 8.04 24.07
C SER A 385 -1.10 8.22 25.03
N PHE A 386 -1.19 9.29 25.82
CA PHE A 386 -0.24 9.59 26.88
C PHE A 386 -0.93 9.49 28.24
N THR A 387 -0.24 8.90 29.21
CA THR A 387 -0.61 8.89 30.63
C THR A 387 0.64 9.20 31.44
N SER A 388 0.62 10.28 32.22
CA SER A 388 1.76 10.68 33.04
C SER A 388 2.02 9.66 34.16
N ASN A 389 3.22 9.71 34.74
CA ASN A 389 3.40 9.17 36.09
C ASN A 389 2.44 9.87 37.07
N SER A 390 2.14 9.19 38.16
CA SER A 390 1.29 9.74 39.21
C SER A 390 2.14 10.46 40.25
N GLU A 391 1.82 11.72 40.55
CA GLU A 391 2.50 12.50 41.60
C GLU A 391 1.54 12.76 42.76
N THR A 392 2.04 12.78 43.98
CA THR A 392 1.23 13.10 45.16
C THR A 392 1.45 14.54 45.57
N SER A 393 0.39 15.33 45.58
CA SER A 393 0.36 16.70 46.10
C SER A 393 -0.21 16.69 47.52
N HIS A 394 0.54 17.26 48.47
CA HIS A 394 0.05 17.43 49.84
C HIS A 394 -0.70 18.77 49.98
N TRP A 395 -1.79 18.75 50.74
CA TRP A 395 -2.55 19.94 51.07
C TRP A 395 -2.76 20.08 52.57
N SER A 396 -2.90 21.33 53.01
CA SER A 396 -3.29 21.67 54.37
C SER A 396 -4.30 22.80 54.41
N TYR A 397 -5.17 22.73 55.41
CA TYR A 397 -6.23 23.68 55.67
C TYR A 397 -6.22 24.05 57.15
N TYR A 398 -6.29 25.35 57.42
CA TYR A 398 -6.38 25.90 58.76
C TYR A 398 -7.45 26.99 58.80
N LYS A 399 -8.33 26.93 59.81
CA LYS A 399 -9.32 27.97 60.08
C LYS A 399 -9.28 28.38 61.54
N ASP A 400 -9.22 29.69 61.77
CA ASP A 400 -9.25 30.27 63.11
C ASP A 400 -10.51 29.83 63.89
N ALA A 401 -10.36 29.70 65.21
CA ALA A 401 -11.47 29.40 66.10
C ALA A 401 -12.52 30.53 66.07
N GLY A 402 -13.79 30.18 65.83
CA GLY A 402 -14.85 31.18 65.69
C GLY A 402 -15.31 31.85 66.98
N VAL A 403 -14.92 31.32 68.13
CA VAL A 403 -15.22 31.87 69.47
C VAL A 403 -14.02 31.65 70.40
N ALA A 404 -13.85 32.53 71.39
CA ALA A 404 -12.80 32.42 72.39
C ALA A 404 -12.94 31.10 73.18
N GLY A 405 -11.90 30.25 73.12
CA GLY A 405 -11.86 28.93 73.77
C GLY A 405 -12.25 27.74 72.89
N ALA A 406 -12.67 27.96 71.64
CA ALA A 406 -12.83 26.88 70.66
C ALA A 406 -11.49 26.50 70.02
N ASN A 407 -11.41 25.26 69.52
CA ASN A 407 -10.24 24.78 68.78
C ASN A 407 -10.29 25.26 67.32
N PRO A 408 -9.13 25.58 66.71
CA PRO A 408 -9.05 25.81 65.28
C PRO A 408 -9.41 24.54 64.49
N THR A 409 -9.92 24.71 63.27
CA THR A 409 -10.12 23.56 62.36
C THR A 409 -8.84 23.32 61.61
N LEU A 410 -8.34 22.08 61.67
CA LEU A 410 -7.15 21.62 60.98
C LEU A 410 -7.53 20.43 60.10
N ALA A 411 -7.14 20.46 58.84
CA ALA A 411 -7.21 19.31 57.94
C ALA A 411 -5.98 19.28 57.04
N SER A 412 -5.52 18.09 56.70
CA SER A 412 -4.45 17.88 55.73
C SER A 412 -4.61 16.52 55.09
N GLY A 413 -4.03 16.35 53.91
CA GLY A 413 -4.09 15.09 53.20
C GLY A 413 -3.27 15.11 51.93
N ASN A 414 -3.37 13.99 51.22
CA ASN A 414 -2.66 13.77 49.96
C ASN A 414 -3.70 13.59 48.84
N VAL A 415 -3.39 14.16 47.68
CA VAL A 415 -4.11 13.92 46.43
C VAL A 415 -3.11 13.43 45.40
N THR A 416 -3.34 12.25 44.85
CA THR A 416 -2.56 11.72 43.74
C THR A 416 -3.15 12.22 42.43
N LEU A 417 -2.32 12.85 41.61
CA LEU A 417 -2.65 13.42 40.31
C LEU A 417 -2.02 12.60 39.20
N THR A 418 -2.84 12.24 38.20
CA THR A 418 -2.42 11.60 36.96
C THR A 418 -3.04 12.36 35.79
N PHE A 419 -2.28 12.62 34.74
CA PHE A 419 -2.77 13.34 33.57
C PHE A 419 -2.77 12.44 32.35
N THR A 420 -3.83 12.55 31.55
CA THR A 420 -3.95 11.82 30.29
C THR A 420 -4.21 12.77 29.14
N TRP A 421 -3.65 12.47 27.98
CA TRP A 421 -3.91 13.22 26.76
C TRP A 421 -3.97 12.27 25.58
N ASN A 422 -4.93 12.49 24.68
CA ASN A 422 -5.12 11.65 23.51
C ASN A 422 -5.18 12.48 22.24
N ALA A 423 -4.78 11.87 21.12
CA ALA A 423 -5.05 12.37 19.78
C ALA A 423 -5.50 11.25 18.86
N VAL A 424 -6.36 11.58 17.90
CA VAL A 424 -6.83 10.64 16.89
C VAL A 424 -6.40 11.11 15.51
N GLY A 425 -5.79 10.20 14.75
CA GLY A 425 -5.39 10.38 13.36
C GLY A 425 -6.49 9.94 12.40
N SER A 426 -6.69 10.72 11.33
CA SER A 426 -7.61 10.45 10.23
C SER A 426 -6.86 10.40 8.91
N TRP A 427 -7.07 9.32 8.15
CA TRP A 427 -6.48 9.18 6.82
C TRP A 427 -7.24 10.00 5.78
N SER A 428 -6.49 10.59 4.86
CA SER A 428 -7.01 11.24 3.66
C SER A 428 -6.19 10.82 2.44
N GLY A 429 -6.85 10.82 1.28
CA GLY A 429 -6.23 10.48 0.01
C GLY A 429 -5.68 11.70 -0.72
N GLY A 430 -5.08 11.46 -1.88
CA GLY A 430 -4.56 12.49 -2.74
C GLY A 430 -5.61 13.41 -3.35
N THR A 431 -5.15 14.46 -4.02
CA THR A 431 -5.99 15.37 -4.80
C THR A 431 -5.93 15.00 -6.28
N ALA A 432 -6.79 15.56 -7.13
CA ALA A 432 -6.67 15.35 -8.59
C ALA A 432 -5.28 15.73 -9.16
N ALA A 433 -4.58 16.69 -8.55
CA ALA A 433 -3.23 17.09 -8.95
C ALA A 433 -2.14 16.15 -8.42
N HIS A 434 -2.38 15.53 -7.26
CA HIS A 434 -1.48 14.59 -6.61
C HIS A 434 -2.30 13.41 -6.06
N PRO A 435 -2.80 12.52 -6.94
CA PRO A 435 -3.80 11.50 -6.56
C PRO A 435 -3.23 10.42 -5.65
N ASN A 436 -1.92 10.40 -5.48
CA ASN A 436 -1.21 9.29 -4.89
C ASN A 436 -0.54 9.62 -3.57
N LEU A 437 -1.17 10.55 -2.86
CA LEU A 437 -0.78 10.90 -1.52
C LEU A 437 -1.67 10.12 -0.55
N LEU A 438 -1.03 9.56 0.48
CA LEU A 438 -1.70 9.19 1.71
C LEU A 438 -1.27 10.19 2.77
N GLN A 439 -2.24 10.91 3.31
CA GLN A 439 -2.02 11.88 4.37
C GLN A 439 -2.71 11.39 5.65
N LEU A 440 -2.11 11.74 6.79
CA LEU A 440 -2.62 11.40 8.11
C LEU A 440 -2.64 12.68 8.95
N ASP A 441 -3.83 13.12 9.33
CA ASP A 441 -4.04 14.34 10.10
C ASP A 441 -4.49 14.01 11.52
N PHE A 442 -3.88 14.62 12.52
CA PHE A 442 -4.21 14.38 13.93
C PHE A 442 -5.07 15.48 14.53
N LYS A 443 -6.04 15.06 15.34
CA LYS A 443 -6.81 15.92 16.23
C LYS A 443 -6.60 15.48 17.68
N GLY A 444 -5.92 16.32 18.45
CA GLY A 444 -5.69 16.13 19.87
C GLY A 444 -6.83 16.62 20.75
N ASP A 445 -6.89 16.11 21.98
CA ASP A 445 -7.66 16.70 23.08
C ASP A 445 -7.20 18.16 23.31
N ASN A 446 -8.14 19.04 23.65
CA ASN A 446 -7.87 20.47 23.84
C ASN A 446 -7.09 20.80 25.12
N GLU A 447 -7.10 19.89 26.09
CA GLU A 447 -6.45 19.99 27.40
C GLU A 447 -6.15 18.59 27.93
N TYR A 448 -5.24 18.48 28.90
CA TYR A 448 -5.06 17.22 29.62
C TYR A 448 -6.30 16.92 30.47
N LYS A 449 -6.69 15.64 30.50
CA LYS A 449 -7.69 15.14 31.44
C LYS A 449 -6.99 14.77 32.74
N THR A 450 -7.35 15.46 33.82
CA THR A 450 -6.85 15.21 35.17
C THR A 450 -7.64 14.08 35.83
N ILE A 451 -6.94 13.02 36.23
CA ILE A 451 -7.47 11.95 37.07
C ILE A 451 -6.96 12.18 38.48
N GLN A 452 -7.88 12.20 39.45
CA GLN A 452 -7.58 12.54 40.83
C GLN A 452 -8.01 11.40 41.74
N THR A 453 -7.09 10.96 42.59
CA THR A 453 -7.37 9.96 43.60
C THR A 453 -6.94 10.53 44.95
N ALA A 454 -7.90 10.74 45.85
CA ALA A 454 -7.63 11.21 47.20
C ALA A 454 -7.85 10.06 48.20
N ASP A 455 -7.02 10.01 49.23
CA ASP A 455 -7.29 9.14 50.37
C ASP A 455 -8.62 9.56 50.99
N LYS A 456 -9.61 8.66 50.98
CA LYS A 456 -10.91 8.93 51.62
C LYS A 456 -10.66 9.17 53.12
N PRO A 457 -11.24 10.21 53.73
CA PRO A 457 -11.16 10.38 55.17
C PRO A 457 -11.70 9.10 55.83
N THR A 458 -10.98 8.60 56.83
CA THR A 458 -11.45 7.45 57.61
C THR A 458 -12.82 7.77 58.23
N PHE A 459 -13.62 6.75 58.51
CA PHE A 459 -14.96 6.90 59.11
C PHE A 459 -14.98 7.86 60.31
N TRP A 460 -13.95 7.82 61.17
CA TRP A 460 -13.81 8.71 62.33
C TRP A 460 -13.54 10.17 61.97
N LEU A 461 -12.75 10.45 60.91
CA LEU A 461 -12.49 11.80 60.42
C LEU A 461 -13.74 12.40 59.76
N SER A 462 -14.49 11.60 58.99
CA SER A 462 -15.77 12.04 58.41
C SER A 462 -16.82 12.38 59.48
N TRP A 463 -16.90 11.59 60.56
CA TRP A 463 -17.86 11.82 61.65
C TRP A 463 -17.55 13.08 62.48
N MET A 464 -16.28 13.51 62.56
CA MET A 464 -15.86 14.75 63.23
C MET A 464 -15.94 16.00 62.34
N GLY A 465 -16.56 15.92 61.16
CA GLY A 465 -16.66 17.05 60.22
C GLY A 465 -15.45 17.18 59.29
N GLY A 466 -14.77 16.07 58.98
CA GLY A 466 -13.62 16.03 58.07
C GLY A 466 -13.96 16.66 56.72
N LEU A 467 -13.12 17.62 56.32
CA LEU A 467 -13.25 18.32 55.05
C LEU A 467 -12.81 17.39 53.90
N ASN A 468 -13.54 17.43 52.79
CA ASN A 468 -13.03 16.92 51.51
C ASN A 468 -11.78 17.72 51.11
N TYR A 469 -10.96 17.17 50.23
CA TYR A 469 -9.79 17.88 49.70
C TYR A 469 -10.22 19.22 49.03
N PRO A 470 -9.34 20.23 48.97
CA PRO A 470 -9.69 21.55 48.46
C PRO A 470 -10.26 21.53 47.03
N SER A 471 -11.27 22.36 46.75
CA SER A 471 -11.88 22.51 45.41
C SER A 471 -10.91 23.03 44.34
N PHE A 472 -9.71 23.44 44.76
CA PHE A 472 -8.57 23.70 43.89
C PHE A 472 -8.29 22.51 42.97
N TYR A 473 -8.27 21.29 43.51
CA TYR A 473 -7.98 20.09 42.74
C TYR A 473 -9.08 19.82 41.71
N ASP A 474 -10.37 20.02 42.05
CA ASP A 474 -11.49 19.82 41.13
C ASP A 474 -11.44 20.69 39.86
N ASN A 475 -10.66 21.77 39.87
CA ASN A 475 -10.57 22.74 38.78
C ASN A 475 -9.19 22.83 38.13
N ILE A 476 -8.30 21.85 38.37
CA ILE A 476 -7.00 21.81 37.70
C ILE A 476 -7.20 21.66 36.20
N ARG A 477 -6.76 22.67 35.46
CA ARG A 477 -6.69 22.66 33.99
C ARG A 477 -5.24 22.74 33.57
N ALA A 478 -4.76 21.70 32.91
CA ALA A 478 -3.45 21.72 32.27
C ALA A 478 -3.65 21.87 30.75
N PRO A 479 -3.06 22.89 30.11
CA PRO A 479 -3.21 23.13 28.68
C PRO A 479 -2.67 21.94 27.88
N LYS A 480 -3.19 21.71 26.67
CA LYS A 480 -2.67 20.66 25.78
C LYS A 480 -1.15 20.77 25.59
N PRO A 481 -0.45 19.65 25.32
CA PRO A 481 0.97 19.68 24.99
C PRO A 481 1.22 20.56 23.76
N ASN A 482 2.32 21.32 23.80
CA ASN A 482 2.79 22.13 22.68
C ASN A 482 3.60 21.27 21.70
N ILE A 483 2.95 20.28 21.08
CA ILE A 483 3.54 19.43 20.04
C ILE A 483 2.85 19.64 18.69
N ASP A 484 3.61 19.47 17.62
CA ASP A 484 3.11 19.49 16.26
C ASP A 484 2.98 18.05 15.72
N LEU A 485 1.74 17.58 15.60
CA LEU A 485 1.45 16.26 15.02
C LEU A 485 1.25 16.32 13.50
N SER A 486 1.67 17.39 12.83
CA SER A 486 1.66 17.45 11.37
C SER A 486 2.50 16.33 10.75
N MET A 487 1.91 15.64 9.77
CA MET A 487 2.61 14.63 8.98
C MET A 487 2.74 15.09 7.54
N ASP A 488 3.96 14.97 7.01
CA ASP A 488 4.17 15.03 5.57
C ASP A 488 3.44 13.86 4.91
N ALA A 489 2.77 14.10 3.79
CA ALA A 489 2.08 13.05 3.06
C ALA A 489 3.06 12.00 2.50
N LEU A 490 2.61 10.75 2.47
CA LEU A 490 3.30 9.66 1.79
C LEU A 490 2.92 9.64 0.31
N ASP A 491 3.89 9.91 -0.56
CA ASP A 491 3.77 9.61 -1.97
C ASP A 491 4.24 8.17 -2.23
N TYR A 492 3.27 7.27 -2.38
CA TYR A 492 3.50 5.84 -2.61
C TYR A 492 3.73 5.50 -4.09
N PHE A 493 3.76 6.51 -4.96
CA PHE A 493 3.45 6.36 -6.37
C PHE A 493 4.56 6.80 -7.31
N LEU A 494 5.80 6.97 -6.83
CA LEU A 494 6.99 6.86 -7.69
C LEU A 494 7.06 5.52 -8.46
N THR A 495 6.17 4.58 -8.13
CA THR A 495 6.06 3.24 -8.70
C THR A 495 5.27 3.19 -10.02
N THR A 496 4.61 4.24 -10.48
CA THR A 496 3.32 4.06 -11.21
C THR A 496 3.25 4.23 -12.68
N ASN A 497 4.42 4.07 -13.25
CA ASN A 497 4.52 3.61 -14.60
C ASN A 497 4.82 2.09 -14.61
N VAL A 498 4.34 1.32 -13.61
CA VAL A 498 4.38 -0.15 -13.72
C VAL A 498 3.56 -0.60 -14.93
N PHE A 499 2.64 0.19 -15.47
CA PHE A 499 2.03 -0.06 -16.77
C PHE A 499 2.02 1.26 -17.54
N PHE A 500 2.13 1.22 -18.87
CA PHE A 500 2.09 2.39 -19.79
C PHE A 500 2.77 3.67 -19.26
N PRO A 501 4.10 3.78 -19.40
CA PRO A 501 4.86 4.95 -18.97
C PRO A 501 4.23 6.29 -19.34
N GLY A 502 4.10 7.17 -18.35
CA GLY A 502 3.52 8.50 -18.49
C GLY A 502 2.01 8.57 -18.32
N LYS A 503 1.34 7.47 -17.93
CA LYS A 503 -0.09 7.44 -17.61
C LYS A 503 -0.33 7.02 -16.16
N GLU A 504 -1.23 7.72 -15.48
CA GLU A 504 -1.71 7.30 -14.17
C GLU A 504 -2.76 6.20 -14.35
N ILE A 505 -2.41 4.98 -13.99
CA ILE A 505 -3.28 3.81 -14.25
C ILE A 505 -4.00 3.34 -13.00
N PHE A 506 -3.31 3.36 -11.85
CA PHE A 506 -3.92 3.00 -10.58
C PHE A 506 -4.65 4.21 -10.04
N LYS A 507 -5.98 4.16 -10.01
CA LYS A 507 -6.82 5.15 -9.36
C LYS A 507 -7.18 4.60 -7.98
N ALA A 508 -6.59 5.19 -6.94
CA ALA A 508 -6.85 4.77 -5.58
C ALA A 508 -8.32 5.00 -5.20
N HIS A 509 -8.91 4.04 -4.50
CA HIS A 509 -10.15 4.30 -3.79
C HIS A 509 -9.89 5.26 -2.61
N SER A 510 -10.96 5.93 -2.16
CA SER A 510 -10.91 6.71 -0.92
C SER A 510 -10.36 5.84 0.22
N PRO A 511 -9.34 6.29 0.99
CA PRO A 511 -8.86 5.55 2.16
C PRO A 511 -9.96 5.29 3.19
N ILE A 512 -10.95 6.19 3.27
CA ILE A 512 -12.12 6.07 4.12
C ILE A 512 -13.17 5.25 3.36
N ALA A 513 -13.45 4.05 3.88
CA ALA A 513 -14.41 3.13 3.30
C ALA A 513 -15.86 3.58 3.47
N GLY A 514 -16.70 3.18 2.50
CA GLY A 514 -18.16 3.28 2.59
C GLY A 514 -18.77 2.30 3.60
N ALA A 515 -20.10 2.32 3.72
CA ALA A 515 -20.83 1.50 4.68
C ALA A 515 -20.67 -0.02 4.45
N ASP A 516 -20.42 -0.44 3.20
CA ASP A 516 -20.24 -1.83 2.80
C ASP A 516 -18.79 -2.33 2.99
N ARG A 517 -17.84 -1.43 3.23
CA ARG A 517 -16.40 -1.72 3.44
C ARG A 517 -15.79 -2.58 2.33
N SER A 518 -16.30 -2.45 1.11
CA SER A 518 -15.81 -3.21 -0.06
C SER A 518 -14.48 -2.69 -0.57
N THR A 519 -14.20 -1.39 -0.38
CA THR A 519 -12.99 -0.69 -0.79
C THR A 519 -12.46 0.19 0.34
N GLY A 520 -11.19 0.55 0.29
CA GLY A 520 -10.57 1.50 1.21
C GLY A 520 -9.13 1.16 1.59
N LEU A 521 -8.74 1.60 2.78
CA LEU A 521 -7.44 1.37 3.39
C LEU A 521 -7.57 0.56 4.68
N ALA A 522 -6.61 -0.33 4.95
CA ALA A 522 -6.46 -1.01 6.24
C ALA A 522 -4.97 -1.22 6.56
N VAL A 523 -4.62 -1.34 7.84
CA VAL A 523 -3.24 -1.65 8.30
C VAL A 523 -3.23 -2.87 9.22
N PRO A 524 -3.67 -4.05 8.75
CA PRO A 524 -3.70 -5.27 9.56
C PRO A 524 -2.33 -5.69 10.08
N ARG A 525 -1.29 -5.45 9.28
CA ARG A 525 0.12 -5.40 9.68
C ARG A 525 0.89 -4.66 8.60
N ASP A 526 0.86 -5.24 7.39
CA ASP A 526 1.16 -4.52 6.16
C ASP A 526 -0.07 -3.71 5.75
N LEU A 527 0.13 -2.49 5.28
CA LEU A 527 -0.94 -1.63 4.78
C LEU A 527 -1.47 -2.20 3.46
N ILE A 528 -2.78 -2.20 3.27
CA ILE A 528 -3.44 -2.46 1.98
C ILE A 528 -4.30 -1.26 1.60
N LEU A 529 -4.19 -0.83 0.34
CA LEU A 529 -5.01 0.19 -0.29
C LEU A 529 -5.60 -0.39 -1.59
N THR A 530 -6.92 -0.39 -1.70
CA THR A 530 -7.61 -0.83 -2.92
C THR A 530 -7.65 0.28 -3.96
N GLY A 531 -7.73 -0.10 -5.24
CA GLY A 531 -7.98 0.85 -6.33
C GLY A 531 -8.43 0.13 -7.59
N ASP A 532 -8.61 0.93 -8.63
CA ASP A 532 -8.99 0.44 -9.95
C ASP A 532 -7.96 0.83 -11.01
N VAL A 533 -7.98 0.06 -12.09
CA VAL A 533 -7.19 0.30 -13.30
C VAL A 533 -8.07 1.05 -14.28
N ALA A 534 -7.70 2.28 -14.59
CA ALA A 534 -8.39 3.10 -15.58
C ALA A 534 -7.38 3.84 -16.46
N SER A 535 -7.71 4.00 -17.74
CA SER A 535 -7.06 5.00 -18.60
C SER A 535 -7.81 6.31 -18.48
N ASP A 536 -7.08 7.41 -18.29
CA ASP A 536 -7.62 8.77 -18.44
C ASP A 536 -8.18 9.03 -19.87
#